data_AF-A0A0G0J289-F1
#
_entry.id   AF-A0A0G0J289-F1
#
_cell.length_a   1.000
_cell.length_b   1.000
_cell.length_c   1.000
_cell.angle_alpha   90.00
_cell.angle_beta   90.00
_cell.angle_gamma   90.00
#
_symmetry.space_group_name_H-M   'P 1'
#
loop_
_entity.id
_entity.type
_entity.pdbx_description
1 polymer ?
#
loop_
_entity_poly.entity_id
_entity_poly.type
_entity_poly.pdbx_seq_one_letter_code
_entity_poly.pdbx_strand_id
1 'polypeptide(L)'
;MDKRLRDWIIDKHEKMPETEKLKFLQALKMFPDAVTQIIARNLFEWMSVASFELGADFFSYDNQGDSIKLMESFKEHFAKELAELP
;
A
#
# COMPACT_ATOMS: atom_id res chain seq x y z
N MET A 1 12.07 0.04 2.17
CA MET A 1 11.16 0.08 1.01
C MET A 1 11.68 1.09 0.02
N ASP A 2 11.83 0.67 -1.24
CA ASP A 2 12.15 1.57 -2.34
C ASP A 2 11.04 2.60 -2.58
N LYS A 3 11.42 3.85 -2.84
CA LYS A 3 10.48 4.95 -3.03
C LYS A 3 9.60 4.76 -4.28
N ARG A 4 10.15 4.28 -5.40
CA ARG A 4 9.41 4.11 -6.65
C ARG A 4 8.35 3.03 -6.52
N LEU A 5 8.68 1.91 -5.87
CA LEU A 5 7.72 0.85 -5.57
C LEU A 5 6.57 1.36 -4.69
N ARG A 6 6.91 2.05 -3.59
CA ARG A 6 5.91 2.62 -2.67
C ARG A 6 4.95 3.56 -3.40
N ASP A 7 5.51 4.52 -4.13
CA ASP A 7 4.74 5.54 -4.83
C ASP A 7 3.84 4.88 -5.91
N TRP A 8 4.32 3.82 -6.59
CA TRP A 8 3.51 3.04 -7.53
C TRP A 8 2.34 2.31 -6.85
N ILE A 9 2.56 1.66 -5.70
CA ILE A 9 1.49 0.94 -4.98
C ILE A 9 0.41 1.91 -4.50
N ILE A 10 0.81 3.10 -4.02
CA ILE A 10 -0.12 4.16 -3.61
C ILE A 10 -0.92 4.67 -4.81
N ASP A 11 -0.27 4.97 -5.93
CA ASP A 11 -0.93 5.41 -7.18
C ASP A 11 -1.95 4.37 -7.69
N LYS A 12 -1.65 3.07 -7.60
CA LYS A 12 -2.64 2.03 -7.94
C LYS A 12 -3.87 2.07 -7.03
N HIS A 13 -3.69 2.33 -5.73
CA HIS A 13 -4.81 2.46 -4.79
C HIS A 13 -5.63 3.74 -5.01
N GLU A 14 -5.01 4.84 -5.45
CA GLU A 14 -5.74 6.05 -5.83
C GLU A 14 -6.64 5.86 -7.04
N LYS A 15 -6.25 4.97 -7.96
CA LYS A 15 -6.98 4.65 -9.20
C LYS A 15 -8.03 3.53 -9.02
N MET A 16 -8.12 2.94 -7.83
CA MET A 16 -9.16 1.94 -7.54
C MET A 16 -10.56 2.57 -7.63
N PRO A 17 -11.60 1.77 -7.95
CA PRO A 17 -12.97 2.23 -7.84
C PRO A 17 -13.23 2.84 -6.46
N GLU A 18 -13.97 3.95 -6.42
CA GLU A 18 -14.20 4.73 -5.19
C GLU A 18 -14.78 3.86 -4.05
N THR A 19 -15.64 2.91 -4.38
CA THR A 19 -16.22 1.95 -3.44
C THR A 19 -15.18 1.00 -2.83
N GLU A 20 -14.17 0.60 -3.58
CA GLU A 20 -13.07 -0.25 -3.12
C GLU A 20 -12.05 0.56 -2.30
N LYS A 21 -11.70 1.76 -2.78
CA LYS A 21 -10.87 2.70 -2.03
C LYS A 21 -11.48 3.02 -0.67
N LEU A 22 -12.79 3.29 -0.62
CA LEU A 22 -13.49 3.56 0.63
C LEU A 22 -13.43 2.38 1.60
N LYS A 23 -13.67 1.16 1.12
CA LYS A 23 -13.56 -0.06 1.94
C LYS A 23 -12.14 -0.25 2.49
N PHE A 24 -11.13 0.00 1.66
CA PHE A 24 -9.74 -0.05 2.10
C PHE A 24 -9.46 0.99 3.18
N LEU A 25 -9.85 2.26 2.99
CA LEU A 25 -9.64 3.32 3.97
C LEU A 25 -10.39 3.07 5.29
N GLN A 26 -11.61 2.52 5.22
CA GLN A 26 -12.34 2.08 6.41
C GLN A 26 -11.61 0.96 7.15
N ALA A 27 -11.12 -0.05 6.44
CA ALA A 27 -10.32 -1.12 7.02
C ALA A 27 -9.00 -0.58 7.61
N LEU A 28 -8.37 0.38 6.95
CA LEU A 28 -7.13 1.04 7.37
C LEU A 28 -7.32 1.79 8.71
N LYS A 29 -8.47 2.45 8.88
CA LYS A 29 -8.87 3.16 10.11
C LYS A 29 -9.24 2.19 11.24
N MET A 30 -10.06 1.17 10.95
CA MET A 30 -10.66 0.30 11.98
C MET A 30 -9.78 -0.90 12.36
N PHE A 31 -9.05 -1.46 11.40
CA PHE A 31 -8.33 -2.74 11.54
C PHE A 31 -6.90 -2.64 10.97
N PRO A 32 -6.06 -1.71 11.49
CA PRO A 32 -4.76 -1.44 10.90
C PRO A 32 -3.83 -2.66 10.87
N ASP A 33 -3.90 -3.54 11.86
CA ASP A 33 -3.09 -4.77 11.91
C ASP A 33 -3.49 -5.76 10.82
N ALA A 34 -4.79 -5.90 10.55
CA ALA A 34 -5.30 -6.77 9.50
C ALA A 34 -4.86 -6.25 8.12
N VAL A 35 -4.91 -4.93 7.90
CA VAL A 35 -4.42 -4.31 6.67
C VAL A 35 -2.92 -4.50 6.51
N THR A 36 -2.14 -4.37 7.58
CA THR A 36 -0.69 -4.64 7.55
C THR A 36 -0.39 -6.09 7.13
N GLN A 37 -1.17 -7.07 7.61
CA GLN A 37 -1.02 -8.47 7.19
C GLN A 37 -1.39 -8.69 5.72
N ILE A 38 -2.43 -8.00 5.21
CA ILE A 38 -2.81 -8.05 3.78
C ILE A 38 -1.68 -7.47 2.93
N ILE A 39 -1.14 -6.31 3.31
CA ILE A 39 0.03 -5.71 2.66
C ILE A 39 1.20 -6.70 2.64
N ALA A 40 1.55 -7.28 3.78
CA ALA A 40 2.67 -8.22 3.88
C ALA A 40 2.51 -9.44 2.94
N ARG A 41 1.29 -9.95 2.78
CA ARG A 41 1.00 -11.07 1.86
C ARG A 41 1.10 -10.66 0.39
N ASN A 42 0.64 -9.45 0.06
CA ASN A 42 0.56 -8.98 -1.33
C ASN A 42 1.84 -8.33 -1.85
N LEU A 43 2.75 -7.93 -0.96
CA LEU A 43 3.99 -7.24 -1.33
C LEU A 43 4.78 -7.99 -2.42
N PHE A 44 4.90 -9.32 -2.32
CA PHE A 44 5.61 -10.12 -3.34
C PHE A 44 5.01 -9.96 -4.75
N GLU A 45 3.69 -10.00 -4.86
CA GLU A 45 2.98 -9.85 -6.13
C GLU A 45 3.11 -8.43 -6.66
N TRP A 46 2.87 -7.42 -5.81
CA TRP A 46 3.00 -6.02 -6.19
C TRP A 46 4.41 -5.68 -6.65
N MET A 47 5.43 -6.23 -5.99
CA MET A 47 6.83 -6.07 -6.40
C MET A 47 7.11 -6.70 -7.75
N SER A 48 6.47 -7.83 -8.07
CA SER A 48 6.66 -8.52 -9.35
C SER A 48 6.11 -7.67 -10.49
N VAL A 49 4.88 -7.18 -10.32
CA VAL A 49 4.22 -6.32 -11.30
C VAL A 49 4.94 -4.97 -11.42
N ALA A 50 5.26 -4.33 -10.30
CA ALA A 50 5.96 -3.05 -10.31
C ALA A 50 7.37 -3.16 -10.91
N SER A 51 8.11 -4.24 -10.66
CA SER A 51 9.44 -4.44 -11.26
C SER A 51 9.36 -4.53 -12.78
N PHE A 52 8.33 -5.21 -13.30
CA PHE A 52 8.04 -5.26 -14.73
C PHE A 52 7.62 -3.90 -15.30
N GLU A 53 6.67 -3.20 -14.65
CA GLU A 53 6.17 -1.90 -15.13
C GLU A 53 7.20 -0.76 -15.01
N LEU A 54 8.05 -0.80 -13.98
CA LEU A 54 9.01 0.26 -13.65
C LEU A 54 10.42 -0.01 -14.19
N GLY A 55 10.66 -1.21 -14.76
CA GLY A 55 11.99 -1.66 -15.19
C GLY A 55 13.01 -1.68 -14.04
N ALA A 56 12.61 -2.17 -12.87
CA ALA A 56 13.42 -2.17 -11.65
C ALA A 56 13.83 -3.60 -11.24
N ASP A 57 14.96 -3.72 -10.54
CA ASP A 57 15.45 -5.01 -10.03
C ASP A 57 14.59 -5.52 -8.86
N PHE A 58 14.13 -6.76 -8.98
CA PHE A 58 13.17 -7.41 -8.07
C PHE A 58 13.75 -7.80 -6.69
N PHE A 59 15.08 -7.90 -6.57
CA PHE A 59 15.75 -8.58 -5.44
C PHE A 59 16.05 -7.71 -4.20
N SER A 60 15.57 -6.47 -4.13
CA SER A 60 15.96 -5.52 -3.07
C SER A 60 14.99 -5.38 -1.89
N TYR A 61 13.94 -6.21 -1.80
CA TYR A 61 12.82 -5.93 -0.90
C TYR A 61 12.75 -6.84 0.34
N ASP A 62 12.69 -6.22 1.51
CA ASP A 62 12.53 -6.88 2.80
C ASP A 62 11.04 -6.83 3.20
N ASN A 63 10.32 -7.91 2.89
CA ASN A 63 8.87 -7.97 3.01
C ASN A 63 8.33 -7.73 4.43
N GLN A 64 9.10 -7.99 5.49
CA GLN A 64 8.62 -7.74 6.85
C GLN A 64 8.69 -6.25 7.19
N GLY A 65 9.86 -5.62 7.03
CA GLY A 65 10.03 -4.19 7.31
C GLY A 65 9.27 -3.28 6.33
N ASP A 66 9.08 -3.73 5.09
CA ASP A 66 8.46 -2.91 4.04
C ASP A 66 6.94 -2.84 4.18
N SER A 67 6.28 -3.85 4.76
CA SER A 67 4.85 -3.80 5.03
C SER A 67 4.45 -2.72 6.03
N ILE A 68 5.23 -2.56 7.10
CA ILE A 68 5.02 -1.52 8.12
C ILE A 68 5.27 -0.14 7.51
N LYS A 69 6.37 0.03 6.76
CA LYS A 69 6.68 1.30 6.10
C LYS A 69 5.62 1.70 5.07
N LEU A 70 5.08 0.73 4.32
CA LEU A 70 4.00 0.98 3.38
C LEU A 70 2.70 1.34 4.10
N MET A 71 2.39 0.66 5.22
CA MET A 71 1.24 0.98 6.06
C MET A 71 1.31 2.42 6.61
N GLU A 72 2.47 2.85 7.11
CA GLU A 72 2.70 4.23 7.55
C GLU A 72 2.52 5.21 6.39
N SER A 73 3.08 4.89 5.23
CA SER A 73 2.96 5.73 4.03
C SER A 73 1.51 5.87 3.58
N PHE A 74 0.69 4.82 3.67
CA PHE A 74 -0.74 4.91 3.39
C PHE A 74 -1.48 5.81 4.37
N LYS A 75 -1.18 5.72 5.67
CA LYS A 75 -1.80 6.59 6.69
C LYS A 75 -1.44 8.06 6.47
N GLU A 76 -0.19 8.34 6.11
CA GLU A 76 0.26 9.70 5.81
C GLU A 76 -0.37 10.24 4.53
N HIS A 77 -0.35 9.46 3.45
CA HIS A 77 -0.88 9.87 2.15
C HIS A 77 -2.39 10.11 2.19
N PHE A 78 -3.15 9.23 2.85
CA PHE A 78 -4.61 9.34 2.96
C PHE A 78 -5.09 10.01 4.25
N ALA A 79 -4.23 10.76 4.95
CA ALA A 79 -4.55 11.30 6.28
C ALA A 79 -5.82 12.14 6.30
N LYS A 80 -6.05 12.95 5.26
CA LYS A 80 -7.25 13.79 5.15
C LYS A 80 -8.51 12.94 4.95
N GLU A 81 -8.50 11.99 4.00
CA GLU A 81 -9.65 11.11 3.78
C GLU A 81 -9.95 10.29 5.03
N LEU A 82 -8.94 9.78 5.72
CA LEU A 82 -9.10 9.01 6.96
C LEU A 82 -9.74 9.83 8.10
N ALA A 83 -9.43 11.13 8.19
CA ALA A 83 -10.04 12.03 9.16
C ALA A 83 -11.50 12.37 8.83
N GLU A 84 -11.86 12.40 7.54
CA GLU A 84 -13.20 12.69 7.05
C GLU A 84 -14.10 11.44 6.95
N LEU A 85 -13.53 10.24 7.12
CA LEU A 85 -14.31 9.01 7.19
C LEU A 85 -15.29 9.05 8.37
N PRO A 86 -16.54 8.59 8.18
CA PRO A 86 -17.51 8.43 9.26
C PRO A 86 -17.03 7.46 10.36
#